data_AF-A0A7L3GMM5-F1
#
_entry.id   AF-A0A7L3GMM5-F1
#
_cell.length_a   1.000
_cell.length_b   1.000
_cell.length_c   1.000
_cell.angle_alpha   90.00
_cell.angle_beta   90.00
_cell.angle_gamma   90.00
#
_symmetry.space_group_name_H-M   'P 1'
#
loop_
_entity.id
_entity.type
_entity.pdbx_description
1 polymer ?
#
loop_
_entity_poly.entity_id
_entity_poly.type
_entity_poly.pdbx_seq_one_letter_code
_entity_poly.pdbx_strand_id
1 'polypeptide(L)'
;FQSYAKLIPGATVGQLQKDSGNILQLIIAAYQELRSEVELEVLGETEGLNLSFTAICNNGTFFPHRKKCSHVKVGDTVSFNVTISLSSCEKNRRHIAIKPLGLSDMLEMEIHPQCSCNCQAKAEMNSPKCNKGKGLFECGVCVCSPGYAGPHCECDESSLGTSSCKGSAEQGSCSGRGDCYCGQCVCHPSLYGKVYGPRCECDDFSCVRHRGLQCGGNGDCDCGECLCHSGWTGEYCNCTTDTSACIAEDGTLCSGRGECICGSCACTHPGASGQTCEKCPLCGDPCSSRRSCVECHLASDDKSPGECSEKCKLVDATVSTAEDYSEDKSIPCSLQGGNECIITFLLAMDEQGRTVIHSIEQKDCPQLPNIPMIMVGVTLAILLIGIVLLCIWKLLVSVQDRKEVAKFEAEKSKVKWQMETNPLYRGSTTTFKNVTYKNEEKQKGAVAADFY
;
A
#
# COMPACT_ATOMS: atom_id res chain seq x y z
N PHE A 1 -30.65 -27.10 -51.77
CA PHE A 1 -31.95 -26.47 -51.47
C PHE A 1 -31.99 -25.78 -50.13
N GLN A 2 -31.71 -26.45 -49.00
CA GLN A 2 -31.65 -25.79 -47.68
C GLN A 2 -30.75 -24.54 -47.64
N SER A 3 -29.55 -24.61 -48.22
CA SER A 3 -28.65 -23.45 -48.28
C SER A 3 -29.17 -22.31 -49.17
N TYR A 4 -29.94 -22.63 -50.22
CA TYR A 4 -30.56 -21.62 -51.09
C TYR A 4 -31.75 -20.93 -50.41
N ALA A 5 -32.54 -21.67 -49.64
CA ALA A 5 -33.66 -21.11 -48.89
C ALA A 5 -33.22 -20.05 -47.87
N LYS A 6 -31.99 -20.13 -47.33
CA LYS A 6 -31.42 -19.08 -46.47
C LYS A 6 -31.15 -17.76 -47.18
N LEU A 7 -31.02 -17.78 -48.51
CA LEU A 7 -30.74 -16.60 -49.35
C LEU A 7 -32.02 -16.01 -49.95
N ILE A 8 -33.13 -16.76 -49.95
CA ILE A 8 -34.40 -16.36 -50.55
C ILE A 8 -35.40 -16.15 -49.39
N PRO A 9 -35.67 -14.89 -49.00
CA PRO A 9 -36.62 -14.58 -47.94
C PRO A 9 -38.00 -15.19 -48.25
N GLY A 10 -38.59 -15.88 -47.26
CA GLY A 10 -39.88 -16.56 -47.42
C GLY A 10 -39.83 -17.92 -48.15
N ALA A 11 -38.66 -18.50 -48.40
CA ALA A 11 -38.55 -19.86 -48.95
C ALA A 11 -38.49 -20.93 -47.84
N THR A 12 -39.33 -21.96 -47.95
CA THR A 12 -39.31 -23.16 -47.08
C THR A 12 -38.86 -24.40 -47.86
N VAL A 13 -38.39 -25.43 -47.15
CA VAL A 13 -37.83 -26.64 -47.75
C VAL A 13 -38.35 -27.88 -47.06
N GLY A 14 -38.84 -28.85 -47.85
CA GLY A 14 -39.36 -30.12 -47.37
C GLY A 14 -38.71 -31.32 -48.06
N GLN A 15 -38.61 -32.44 -47.37
CA GLN A 15 -38.07 -33.69 -47.94
C GLN A 15 -39.16 -34.46 -48.67
N LEU A 16 -39.09 -34.46 -50.01
CA LEU A 16 -40.00 -35.21 -50.87
C LEU A 16 -39.58 -36.68 -50.97
N GLN A 17 -40.54 -37.60 -50.81
CA GLN A 17 -40.32 -39.03 -51.05
C GLN A 17 -40.12 -39.29 -52.55
N LYS A 18 -39.44 -40.40 -52.90
CA LYS A 18 -39.11 -40.72 -54.30
C LYS A 18 -40.34 -40.92 -55.19
N ASP A 19 -41.46 -41.36 -54.61
CA ASP A 19 -42.76 -41.56 -55.26
C ASP A 19 -43.66 -40.32 -55.18
N SER A 20 -43.19 -39.22 -54.57
CA SER A 20 -43.98 -38.02 -54.27
C SER A 20 -45.24 -38.27 -53.44
N GLY A 21 -45.33 -39.40 -52.73
CA GLY A 21 -46.51 -39.78 -51.95
C GLY A 21 -46.84 -38.82 -50.81
N ASN A 22 -45.85 -38.05 -50.33
CA ASN A 22 -46.00 -37.07 -49.26
C ASN A 22 -46.15 -35.61 -49.73
N ILE A 23 -46.35 -35.33 -51.03
CA ILE A 23 -46.39 -33.95 -51.56
C ILE A 23 -47.49 -33.10 -50.93
N LEU A 24 -48.69 -33.66 -50.71
CA LEU A 24 -49.82 -32.93 -50.12
C LEU A 24 -49.50 -32.52 -48.67
N GLN A 25 -48.88 -33.41 -47.89
CA GLN A 25 -48.48 -33.12 -46.52
C GLN A 25 -47.39 -32.04 -46.48
N LEU A 26 -46.44 -32.07 -47.41
CA LEU A 26 -45.40 -31.05 -47.52
C LEU A 26 -45.98 -29.67 -47.87
N ILE A 27 -46.97 -29.59 -48.77
CA ILE A 27 -47.63 -28.33 -49.12
C ILE A 27 -48.37 -27.75 -47.91
N ILE A 28 -49.12 -28.57 -47.18
CA ILE A 28 -49.84 -28.12 -45.98
C ILE A 28 -48.85 -27.64 -44.90
N ALA A 29 -47.78 -28.40 -44.66
CA ALA A 29 -46.75 -28.04 -43.68
C ALA A 29 -46.05 -26.73 -44.06
N ALA A 30 -45.65 -26.58 -45.33
CA ALA A 30 -45.03 -25.36 -45.84
C ALA A 30 -45.96 -24.15 -45.74
N TYR A 31 -47.25 -24.31 -46.03
CA TYR A 31 -48.23 -23.24 -45.90
C TYR A 31 -48.45 -22.83 -44.43
N GLN A 32 -48.49 -23.79 -43.51
CA GLN A 32 -48.59 -23.52 -42.07
C GLN A 32 -47.34 -22.82 -41.54
N GLU A 33 -46.16 -23.24 -41.99
CA GLU A 33 -44.88 -22.61 -41.64
C GLU A 33 -44.84 -21.15 -42.11
N LEU A 34 -45.16 -20.89 -43.39
CA LEU A 34 -45.17 -19.54 -43.95
C LEU A 34 -46.16 -18.61 -43.24
N ARG A 35 -47.33 -19.12 -42.85
CA ARG A 35 -48.32 -18.34 -42.08
C ARG A 35 -47.95 -18.13 -40.62
N SER A 36 -46.99 -18.92 -40.12
CA SER A 36 -46.51 -18.79 -38.75
C SER A 36 -45.41 -17.75 -38.59
N GLU A 37 -44.99 -17.12 -39.69
CA GLU A 37 -43.91 -16.15 -39.70
C GLU A 37 -44.37 -14.83 -40.34
N VAL A 38 -44.00 -13.72 -39.71
CA VAL A 38 -44.21 -12.37 -40.24
C VAL A 38 -42.86 -11.69 -40.29
N GLU A 39 -42.38 -11.39 -41.49
CA GLU A 39 -41.11 -10.70 -41.73
C GLU A 39 -41.33 -9.48 -42.63
N LEU A 40 -40.69 -8.36 -42.30
CA LEU A 40 -40.80 -7.11 -43.05
C LEU A 40 -39.74 -6.97 -44.14
N GLU A 41 -40.17 -6.51 -45.31
CA GLU A 41 -39.31 -6.02 -46.38
C GLU A 41 -39.47 -4.51 -46.58
N VAL A 42 -38.39 -3.88 -47.05
CA VAL A 42 -38.33 -2.44 -47.34
C VAL A 42 -38.07 -2.28 -48.82
N LEU A 43 -38.85 -1.42 -49.46
CA LEU A 43 -38.77 -1.10 -50.88
C LEU A 43 -38.61 0.41 -51.07
N GLY A 44 -38.11 0.82 -52.24
CA GLY A 44 -37.95 2.23 -52.61
C GLY A 44 -36.55 2.78 -52.36
N GLU A 45 -36.47 4.08 -52.08
CA GLU A 45 -35.22 4.85 -52.02
C GLU A 45 -34.54 4.75 -50.64
N THR A 46 -33.84 3.63 -50.39
CA THR A 46 -33.20 3.36 -49.09
C THR A 46 -31.73 3.79 -48.99
N GLU A 47 -31.11 4.24 -50.08
CA GLU A 47 -29.69 4.63 -50.07
C GLU A 47 -29.44 5.82 -49.13
N GLY A 48 -28.49 5.69 -48.19
CA GLY A 48 -28.20 6.72 -47.19
C GLY A 48 -29.19 6.83 -46.02
N LEU A 49 -30.25 6.00 -45.99
CA LEU A 49 -31.12 5.84 -44.82
C LEU A 49 -30.59 4.75 -43.89
N ASN A 50 -30.57 5.06 -42.60
CA ASN A 50 -30.31 4.10 -41.54
C ASN A 50 -31.65 3.63 -40.96
N LEU A 51 -32.00 2.37 -41.25
CA LEU A 51 -33.23 1.74 -40.79
C LEU A 51 -32.90 0.74 -39.68
N SER A 52 -33.51 0.89 -38.51
CA SER A 52 -33.42 -0.10 -37.44
C SER A 52 -34.80 -0.61 -37.05
N PHE A 53 -34.87 -1.92 -36.81
CA PHE A 53 -36.11 -2.64 -36.54
C PHE A 53 -36.04 -3.29 -35.17
N THR A 54 -37.14 -3.19 -34.43
CA THR A 54 -37.36 -3.95 -33.21
C THR A 54 -38.70 -4.67 -33.34
N ALA A 55 -38.65 -6.01 -33.34
CA ALA A 55 -39.84 -6.83 -33.42
C ALA A 55 -40.44 -7.04 -32.03
N ILE A 56 -41.74 -6.84 -31.91
CA ILE A 56 -42.55 -7.07 -30.71
C ILE A 56 -43.52 -8.19 -31.05
N CYS A 57 -43.11 -9.41 -30.72
CA CYS A 57 -43.87 -10.61 -31.02
C CYS A 57 -44.77 -10.99 -29.83
N ASN A 58 -45.46 -12.13 -29.93
CA ASN A 58 -46.41 -12.61 -28.93
C ASN A 58 -45.88 -12.50 -27.49
N ASN A 59 -46.77 -12.13 -26.56
CA ASN A 59 -46.50 -11.81 -25.15
C ASN A 59 -45.65 -10.54 -24.88
N GLY A 60 -45.51 -9.63 -25.86
CA GLY A 60 -44.75 -8.39 -25.66
C GLY A 60 -43.24 -8.62 -25.54
N THR A 61 -42.74 -9.70 -26.14
CA THR A 61 -41.32 -10.02 -26.16
C THR A 61 -40.60 -9.12 -27.15
N PHE A 62 -39.56 -8.42 -26.69
CA PHE A 62 -38.79 -7.48 -27.49
C PHE A 62 -37.58 -8.16 -28.11
N PHE A 63 -37.49 -8.12 -29.43
CA PHE A 63 -36.33 -8.60 -30.19
C PHE A 63 -35.66 -7.43 -30.92
N PRO A 64 -34.61 -6.83 -30.33
CA PRO A 64 -33.89 -5.72 -30.96
C PRO A 64 -33.13 -6.22 -32.21
N HIS A 65 -33.01 -5.34 -33.21
CA HIS A 65 -32.34 -5.63 -34.49
C HIS A 65 -32.97 -6.79 -35.28
N ARG A 66 -34.23 -7.12 -34.99
CA ARG A 66 -35.00 -8.12 -35.73
C ARG A 66 -36.20 -7.46 -36.39
N LYS A 67 -36.48 -7.89 -37.61
CA LYS A 67 -37.64 -7.50 -38.43
C LYS A 67 -38.55 -8.70 -38.74
N LYS A 68 -38.43 -9.76 -37.95
CA LYS A 68 -39.14 -11.04 -38.11
C LYS A 68 -39.69 -11.54 -36.77
N CYS A 69 -40.94 -11.97 -36.79
CA CYS A 69 -41.58 -12.76 -35.74
C CYS A 69 -41.89 -14.16 -36.25
N SER A 70 -41.60 -15.19 -35.45
CA SER A 70 -41.93 -16.59 -35.73
C SER A 70 -42.96 -17.09 -34.71
N HIS A 71 -43.63 -18.21 -35.03
CA HIS A 71 -44.67 -18.85 -34.21
C HIS A 71 -45.93 -17.99 -33.98
N VAL A 72 -46.28 -17.18 -34.99
CA VAL A 72 -47.50 -16.37 -35.02
C VAL A 72 -48.69 -17.27 -35.40
N LYS A 73 -49.82 -17.17 -34.69
CA LYS A 73 -51.06 -17.88 -35.05
C LYS A 73 -52.00 -16.96 -35.83
N VAL A 74 -52.93 -17.58 -36.55
CA VAL A 74 -53.98 -16.84 -37.26
C VAL A 74 -54.83 -16.07 -36.25
N GLY A 75 -54.88 -14.75 -36.39
CA GLY A 75 -55.58 -13.85 -35.48
C GLY A 75 -54.68 -13.16 -34.45
N ASP A 76 -53.40 -13.54 -34.36
CA ASP A 76 -52.43 -12.83 -33.52
C ASP A 76 -52.00 -11.51 -34.18
N THR A 77 -51.74 -10.48 -33.36
CA THR A 77 -51.22 -9.19 -33.80
C THR A 77 -49.78 -9.02 -33.30
N VAL A 78 -48.85 -8.79 -34.23
CA VAL A 78 -47.46 -8.43 -33.94
C VAL A 78 -47.22 -6.95 -34.23
N SER A 79 -46.28 -6.33 -33.55
CA SER A 79 -45.92 -4.92 -33.75
C SER A 79 -44.44 -4.78 -34.03
N PHE A 80 -44.07 -3.77 -34.83
CA PHE A 80 -42.69 -3.48 -35.16
C PHE A 80 -42.41 -2.01 -34.91
N ASN A 81 -41.38 -1.72 -34.11
CA ASN A 81 -40.86 -0.37 -33.99
C ASN A 81 -39.78 -0.19 -35.05
N VAL A 82 -40.00 0.78 -35.93
CA VAL A 82 -39.08 1.12 -37.01
C VAL A 82 -38.52 2.51 -36.73
N THR A 83 -37.20 2.60 -36.56
CA THR A 83 -36.51 3.88 -36.43
C THR A 83 -35.80 4.18 -37.74
N ILE A 84 -36.06 5.37 -38.27
CA ILE A 84 -35.50 5.84 -39.54
C ILE A 84 -34.64 7.06 -39.23
N SER A 85 -33.38 7.04 -39.64
CA SER A 85 -32.50 8.21 -39.56
C SER A 85 -31.79 8.50 -40.88
N LEU A 86 -31.62 9.78 -41.16
CA LEU A 86 -30.90 10.30 -42.33
C LEU A 86 -29.44 10.51 -41.93
N SER A 87 -28.51 9.98 -42.72
CA SER A 87 -27.07 10.17 -42.49
C SER A 87 -26.58 11.55 -42.95
N SER A 88 -27.22 12.12 -43.97
CA SER A 88 -26.94 13.43 -44.54
C SER A 88 -28.25 14.19 -44.78
N CYS A 89 -28.19 15.52 -44.69
CA CYS A 89 -29.34 16.36 -44.97
C CYS A 89 -29.41 16.74 -46.45
N GLU A 90 -29.87 15.80 -47.27
CA GLU A 90 -30.16 16.01 -48.69
C GLU A 90 -31.50 16.72 -48.86
N LYS A 91 -31.66 17.55 -49.91
CA LYS A 91 -32.91 18.30 -50.14
C LYS A 91 -34.01 17.48 -50.84
N ASN A 92 -33.67 16.28 -51.31
CA ASN A 92 -34.59 15.45 -52.08
C ASN A 92 -35.57 14.73 -51.15
N ARG A 93 -36.84 14.70 -51.55
CA ARG A 93 -37.86 13.87 -50.90
C ARG A 93 -37.60 12.42 -51.27
N ARG A 94 -37.92 11.51 -50.35
CA ARG A 94 -37.72 10.08 -50.57
C ARG A 94 -39.01 9.33 -50.34
N HIS A 95 -39.29 8.38 -51.21
CA HIS A 95 -40.43 7.48 -51.08
C HIS A 95 -39.92 6.08 -50.73
N ILE A 96 -40.38 5.57 -49.60
CA ILE A 96 -40.12 4.19 -49.17
C ILE A 96 -41.43 3.49 -48.83
N ALA A 97 -41.44 2.17 -48.96
CA ALA A 97 -42.56 1.35 -48.54
C ALA A 97 -42.07 0.19 -47.67
N ILE A 98 -42.78 -0.07 -46.58
CA ILE A 98 -42.53 -1.23 -45.71
C ILE A 98 -43.73 -2.16 -45.83
N LYS A 99 -43.49 -3.44 -46.12
CA LYS A 99 -44.56 -4.44 -46.20
C LYS A 99 -44.17 -5.78 -45.60
N PRO A 100 -45.14 -6.58 -45.13
CA PRO A 100 -44.88 -7.97 -44.78
C PRO A 100 -44.60 -8.80 -46.05
N LEU A 101 -43.60 -9.66 -45.99
CA LEU A 101 -43.27 -10.59 -47.06
C LEU A 101 -44.47 -11.49 -47.38
N GLY A 102 -44.80 -11.59 -48.66
CA GLY A 102 -45.89 -12.44 -49.16
C GLY A 102 -47.31 -11.85 -49.02
N LEU A 103 -47.46 -10.65 -48.46
CA LEU A 103 -48.74 -9.92 -48.42
C LEU A 103 -48.75 -8.74 -49.40
N SER A 104 -49.96 -8.34 -49.81
CA SER A 104 -50.18 -7.22 -50.73
C SER A 104 -50.23 -5.86 -50.02
N ASP A 105 -50.64 -5.84 -48.76
CA ASP A 105 -50.76 -4.62 -47.97
C ASP A 105 -49.39 -4.03 -47.66
N MET A 106 -49.24 -2.71 -47.81
CA MET A 106 -47.98 -2.00 -47.60
C MET A 106 -48.20 -0.66 -46.90
N LEU A 107 -47.19 -0.23 -46.15
CA LEU A 107 -47.10 1.09 -45.53
C LEU A 107 -46.19 1.97 -46.39
N GLU A 108 -46.78 2.92 -47.10
CA GLU A 108 -46.05 3.93 -47.88
C GLU A 108 -45.68 5.13 -47.00
N MET A 109 -44.45 5.63 -47.15
CA MET A 109 -43.94 6.77 -46.41
C MET A 109 -43.21 7.74 -47.36
N GLU A 110 -43.58 9.02 -47.29
CA GLU A 110 -42.86 10.12 -47.92
C GLU A 110 -42.02 10.84 -46.85
N ILE A 111 -40.70 10.79 -46.99
CA ILE A 111 -39.76 11.39 -46.05
C ILE A 111 -39.36 12.77 -46.57
N HIS A 112 -39.71 13.80 -45.78
CA HIS A 112 -39.32 15.18 -46.04
C HIS A 112 -38.16 15.60 -45.13
N PRO A 113 -36.94 15.78 -45.67
CA PRO A 113 -35.81 16.25 -44.89
C PRO A 113 -35.96 17.74 -44.54
N GLN A 114 -35.78 18.08 -43.26
CA GLN A 114 -35.86 19.45 -42.76
C GLN A 114 -34.46 19.98 -42.45
N CYS A 115 -33.80 20.51 -43.49
CA CYS A 115 -32.41 20.99 -43.41
C CYS A 115 -32.31 22.51 -43.21
N SER A 116 -33.32 23.26 -43.65
CA SER A 116 -33.31 24.73 -43.63
C SER A 116 -33.91 25.29 -42.35
N CYS A 117 -33.39 26.42 -41.90
CA CYS A 117 -33.93 27.19 -40.79
C CYS A 117 -35.03 28.14 -41.27
N ASN A 118 -36.08 28.35 -40.46
CA ASN A 118 -37.20 29.23 -40.82
C ASN A 118 -36.78 30.69 -41.06
N CYS A 119 -35.67 31.14 -40.48
CA CYS A 119 -35.13 32.49 -40.69
C CYS A 119 -34.54 32.70 -42.09
N GLN A 120 -34.17 31.63 -42.80
CA GLN A 120 -33.62 31.71 -44.15
C GLN A 120 -34.67 32.21 -45.16
N ALA A 121 -35.95 31.93 -44.91
CA ALA A 121 -37.05 32.45 -45.72
C ALA A 121 -37.20 33.99 -45.64
N LYS A 122 -36.61 34.63 -44.62
CA LYS A 122 -36.60 36.09 -44.43
C LYS A 122 -35.27 36.72 -44.82
N ALA A 123 -34.44 36.00 -45.58
CA ALA A 123 -33.14 36.52 -45.98
C ALA A 123 -33.31 37.76 -46.88
N GLU A 124 -32.56 38.82 -46.57
CA GLU A 124 -32.60 40.09 -47.29
C GLU A 124 -31.38 40.22 -48.18
N MET A 125 -31.58 40.08 -49.50
CA MET A 125 -30.51 40.30 -50.47
C MET A 125 -30.12 41.77 -50.50
N ASN A 126 -28.81 42.06 -50.55
CA ASN A 126 -28.25 43.42 -50.51
C ASN A 126 -28.78 44.23 -49.31
N SER A 127 -28.82 43.60 -48.12
CA SER A 127 -29.34 44.25 -46.92
C SER A 127 -28.47 45.47 -46.53
N PRO A 128 -29.08 46.58 -46.08
CA PRO A 128 -28.34 47.74 -45.59
C PRO A 128 -27.49 47.40 -44.34
N LYS A 129 -27.85 46.34 -43.61
CA LYS A 129 -27.11 45.84 -42.44
C LYS A 129 -25.74 45.21 -42.80
N CYS A 130 -25.56 44.79 -44.04
CA CYS A 130 -24.33 44.20 -44.55
C CYS A 130 -23.59 45.22 -45.44
N ASN A 131 -23.10 46.29 -44.79
CA ASN A 131 -22.35 47.39 -45.41
C ASN A 131 -23.05 48.00 -46.64
N LYS A 132 -24.31 48.44 -46.47
CA LYS A 132 -25.11 49.12 -47.51
C LYS A 132 -25.27 48.30 -48.80
N GLY A 133 -25.54 47.00 -48.66
CA GLY A 133 -25.89 46.13 -49.79
C GLY A 133 -24.73 45.35 -50.39
N LYS A 134 -23.65 45.14 -49.65
CA LYS A 134 -22.50 44.31 -50.05
C LYS A 134 -22.63 42.85 -49.63
N GLY A 135 -23.80 42.43 -49.16
CA GLY A 135 -24.07 41.05 -48.76
C GLY A 135 -25.55 40.74 -48.56
N LEU A 136 -25.83 39.46 -48.40
CA LEU A 136 -27.11 38.89 -48.02
C LEU A 136 -27.20 38.82 -46.50
N PHE A 137 -28.26 39.35 -45.89
CA PHE A 137 -28.49 39.18 -44.45
C PHE A 137 -29.42 37.99 -44.22
N GLU A 138 -28.92 36.94 -43.58
CA GLU A 138 -29.63 35.69 -43.36
C GLU A 138 -29.46 35.24 -41.91
N CYS A 139 -30.56 34.94 -41.22
CA CYS A 139 -30.54 34.40 -39.85
C CYS A 139 -29.70 35.17 -38.81
N GLY A 140 -29.56 36.49 -38.98
CA GLY A 140 -28.80 37.33 -38.03
C GLY A 140 -27.35 37.58 -38.43
N VAL A 141 -26.86 36.97 -39.51
CA VAL A 141 -25.50 37.11 -40.01
C VAL A 141 -25.47 37.64 -41.44
N CYS A 142 -24.36 38.25 -41.84
CA CYS A 142 -24.12 38.69 -43.22
C CYS A 142 -23.32 37.66 -44.00
N VAL A 143 -23.85 37.22 -45.13
CA VAL A 143 -23.13 36.44 -46.15
C VAL A 143 -22.66 37.41 -47.22
N CYS A 144 -21.37 37.70 -47.24
CA CYS A 144 -20.79 38.75 -48.09
C CYS A 144 -20.70 38.34 -49.56
N SER A 145 -20.89 39.33 -50.43
CA SER A 145 -20.65 39.17 -51.86
C SER A 145 -19.15 38.95 -52.15
N PRO A 146 -18.78 38.27 -53.25
CA PRO A 146 -17.39 38.03 -53.61
C PRO A 146 -16.55 39.32 -53.58
N GLY A 147 -15.39 39.27 -52.91
CA GLY A 147 -14.50 40.42 -52.75
C GLY A 147 -14.70 41.21 -51.45
N TYR A 148 -15.75 40.91 -50.67
CA TYR A 148 -15.98 41.52 -49.36
C TYR A 148 -15.90 40.49 -48.23
N ALA A 149 -15.36 40.92 -47.10
CA ALA A 149 -15.18 40.09 -45.91
C ALA A 149 -15.51 40.87 -44.63
N GLY A 150 -15.72 40.14 -43.54
CA GLY A 150 -16.08 40.68 -42.22
C GLY A 150 -17.51 40.35 -41.80
N PRO A 151 -17.82 40.47 -40.49
CA PRO A 151 -19.14 40.17 -39.94
C PRO A 151 -20.27 41.02 -40.53
N HIS A 152 -19.96 42.19 -41.08
CA HIS A 152 -20.88 43.10 -41.73
C HIS A 152 -20.49 43.44 -43.18
N CYS A 153 -19.57 42.68 -43.79
CA CYS A 153 -19.03 42.95 -45.13
C CYS A 153 -18.36 44.32 -45.26
N GLU A 154 -17.76 44.79 -44.18
CA GLU A 154 -17.12 46.09 -44.05
C GLU A 154 -15.81 46.20 -44.85
N CYS A 155 -15.16 45.07 -45.14
CA CYS A 155 -13.83 45.05 -45.72
C CYS A 155 -13.80 44.56 -47.15
N ASP A 156 -12.89 45.12 -47.93
CA ASP A 156 -12.61 44.78 -49.31
C ASP A 156 -11.30 43.99 -49.37
N GLU A 157 -11.34 42.80 -49.96
CA GLU A 157 -10.19 41.90 -50.14
C GLU A 157 -9.00 42.59 -50.83
N SER A 158 -9.26 43.62 -51.66
CA SER A 158 -8.21 44.39 -52.35
C SER A 158 -7.39 45.32 -51.45
N SER A 159 -7.86 45.58 -50.22
CA SER A 159 -7.24 46.52 -49.29
C SER A 159 -6.32 45.88 -48.23
N LEU A 160 -6.11 44.57 -48.31
CA LEU A 160 -5.48 43.79 -47.23
C LEU A 160 -4.04 43.38 -47.50
N GLY A 161 -3.13 44.01 -46.75
CA GLY A 161 -1.76 43.54 -46.57
C GLY A 161 -1.76 42.13 -45.97
N THR A 162 -1.16 41.19 -46.70
CA THR A 162 -1.34 39.73 -46.61
C THR A 162 -0.77 39.06 -45.34
N SER A 163 -0.49 39.82 -44.27
CA SER A 163 0.35 39.37 -43.15
C SER A 163 -0.09 39.78 -41.73
N SER A 164 -1.17 40.55 -41.53
CA SER A 164 -1.48 41.07 -40.16
C SER A 164 -2.00 40.03 -39.15
N CYS A 165 -2.73 38.99 -39.60
CA CYS A 165 -3.31 37.99 -38.68
C CYS A 165 -2.46 36.73 -38.47
N LYS A 166 -1.36 36.59 -39.22
CA LYS A 166 -0.41 35.48 -39.02
C LYS A 166 0.50 35.81 -37.86
N GLY A 167 0.60 34.87 -36.92
CA GLY A 167 1.54 34.95 -35.81
C GLY A 167 2.95 34.50 -36.23
N SER A 168 3.60 33.74 -35.36
CA SER A 168 4.85 33.03 -35.70
C SER A 168 4.61 32.03 -36.84
N ALA A 169 5.67 31.61 -37.56
CA ALA A 169 5.55 30.69 -38.70
C ALA A 169 4.89 29.33 -38.35
N GLU A 170 4.83 28.97 -37.07
CA GLU A 170 4.21 27.75 -36.55
C GLU A 170 2.75 27.93 -36.11
N GLN A 171 2.31 29.16 -35.85
CA GLN A 171 0.92 29.46 -35.47
C GLN A 171 0.11 29.89 -36.69
N GLY A 172 -0.95 29.13 -36.97
CA GLY A 172 -1.94 29.48 -37.98
C GLY A 172 -2.56 30.88 -37.75
N SER A 173 -3.26 31.39 -38.75
CA SER A 173 -3.96 32.68 -38.63
C SER A 173 -4.87 32.68 -37.41
N CYS A 174 -4.80 33.73 -36.58
CA CYS A 174 -5.61 33.86 -35.35
C CYS A 174 -5.53 32.65 -34.41
N SER A 175 -4.35 32.04 -34.32
CA SER A 175 -4.07 30.86 -33.49
C SER A 175 -4.97 29.65 -33.79
N GLY A 176 -5.66 29.63 -34.94
CA GLY A 176 -6.66 28.62 -35.29
C GLY A 176 -7.95 28.67 -34.47
N ARG A 177 -8.15 29.72 -33.67
CA ARG A 177 -9.30 29.88 -32.75
C ARG A 177 -10.18 31.08 -33.12
N GLY A 178 -10.02 31.58 -34.33
CA GLY A 178 -10.75 32.73 -34.83
C GLY A 178 -10.54 32.91 -36.32
N ASP A 179 -11.33 33.81 -36.87
CA ASP A 179 -11.26 34.18 -38.27
C ASP A 179 -10.55 35.53 -38.42
N CYS A 180 -9.69 35.62 -39.42
CA CYS A 180 -9.02 36.88 -39.76
C CYS A 180 -9.93 37.69 -40.68
N TYR A 181 -10.35 38.86 -40.20
CA TYR A 181 -11.02 39.85 -41.00
C TYR A 181 -10.20 41.13 -40.97
N CYS A 182 -9.83 41.64 -42.15
CA CYS A 182 -9.26 42.99 -42.24
C CYS A 182 -7.93 43.18 -41.47
N GLY A 183 -7.18 42.10 -41.24
CA GLY A 183 -5.95 42.15 -40.43
C GLY A 183 -6.19 42.11 -38.92
N GLN A 184 -7.43 41.92 -38.48
CA GLN A 184 -7.82 41.72 -37.09
C GLN A 184 -8.45 40.34 -36.90
N CYS A 185 -8.21 39.72 -35.76
CA CYS A 185 -8.78 38.42 -35.44
C CYS A 185 -10.11 38.57 -34.69
N VAL A 186 -11.13 37.86 -35.16
CA VAL A 186 -12.41 37.69 -34.45
C VAL A 186 -12.46 36.28 -33.91
N CYS A 187 -12.42 36.15 -32.58
CA CYS A 187 -12.31 34.86 -31.91
C CYS A 187 -13.63 34.10 -31.93
N HIS A 188 -13.55 32.78 -32.13
CA HIS A 188 -14.71 31.91 -32.11
C HIS A 188 -15.29 31.80 -30.70
N PRO A 189 -16.62 31.76 -30.57
CA PRO A 189 -17.24 31.48 -29.28
C PRO A 189 -16.90 30.05 -28.84
N SER A 190 -16.58 29.88 -27.57
CA SER A 190 -16.32 28.58 -26.96
C SER A 190 -17.42 28.24 -25.96
N LEU A 191 -17.80 26.97 -25.90
CA LEU A 191 -18.74 26.47 -24.87
C LEU A 191 -18.11 26.45 -23.48
N TYR A 192 -16.78 26.46 -23.41
CA TYR A 192 -16.02 26.33 -22.17
C TYR A 192 -15.69 27.67 -21.51
N GLY A 193 -15.82 28.79 -22.24
CA GLY A 193 -15.50 30.12 -21.74
C GLY A 193 -15.20 31.09 -22.89
N LYS A 194 -14.45 32.15 -22.62
CA LYS A 194 -14.14 33.20 -23.58
C LYS A 194 -12.74 33.06 -24.15
N VAL A 195 -12.64 33.10 -25.48
CA VAL A 195 -11.37 33.27 -26.21
C VAL A 195 -11.19 34.74 -26.54
N TYR A 196 -10.01 35.28 -26.27
CA TYR A 196 -9.70 36.70 -26.47
C TYR A 196 -8.22 36.91 -26.80
N GLY A 197 -7.84 38.17 -26.93
CA GLY A 197 -6.51 38.58 -27.38
C GLY A 197 -6.51 39.01 -28.86
N PRO A 198 -5.50 39.80 -29.28
CA PRO A 198 -5.42 40.34 -30.63
C PRO A 198 -5.31 39.26 -31.72
N ARG A 199 -4.85 38.05 -31.37
CA ARG A 199 -4.77 36.88 -32.25
C ARG A 199 -5.49 35.65 -31.69
N CYS A 200 -6.47 35.86 -30.80
CA CYS A 200 -7.22 34.77 -30.16
C CYS A 200 -6.33 33.73 -29.45
N GLU A 201 -5.21 34.22 -28.90
CA GLU A 201 -4.19 33.41 -28.24
C GLU A 201 -4.54 33.10 -26.77
N CYS A 202 -5.41 33.90 -26.15
CA CYS A 202 -5.76 33.79 -24.74
C CYS A 202 -7.16 33.21 -24.54
N ASP A 203 -7.35 32.57 -23.40
CA ASP A 203 -8.67 32.20 -22.90
C ASP A 203 -8.69 32.13 -21.37
N ASP A 204 -9.90 32.06 -20.83
CA ASP A 204 -10.20 32.02 -19.39
C ASP A 204 -10.47 30.60 -18.86
N PHE A 205 -10.19 29.53 -19.63
CA PHE A 205 -10.57 28.16 -19.27
C PHE A 205 -9.42 27.12 -19.32
N SER A 206 -8.23 27.53 -19.78
CA SER A 206 -7.06 26.65 -19.95
C SER A 206 -6.05 26.73 -18.81
N CYS A 207 -6.37 27.41 -17.70
CA CYS A 207 -5.49 27.44 -16.53
C CYS A 207 -5.42 26.09 -15.80
N VAL A 208 -4.40 25.96 -14.95
CA VAL A 208 -4.17 24.78 -14.11
C VAL A 208 -5.35 24.49 -13.17
N ARG A 209 -5.55 23.19 -12.88
CA ARG A 209 -6.62 22.71 -12.00
C ARG A 209 -6.04 22.05 -10.76
N HIS A 210 -6.62 22.35 -9.60
CA HIS A 210 -6.33 21.68 -8.34
C HIS A 210 -7.60 21.01 -7.80
N ARG A 211 -7.54 19.70 -7.52
CA ARG A 211 -8.70 18.89 -7.10
C ARG A 211 -9.92 19.04 -8.02
N GLY A 212 -9.67 19.19 -9.32
CA GLY A 212 -10.73 19.36 -10.34
C GLY A 212 -11.25 20.79 -10.52
N LEU A 213 -10.87 21.73 -9.66
CA LEU A 213 -11.27 23.14 -9.75
C LEU A 213 -10.18 23.97 -10.45
N GLN A 214 -10.59 24.82 -11.40
CA GLN A 214 -9.69 25.77 -12.07
C GLN A 214 -9.20 26.81 -11.07
N CYS A 215 -7.89 27.05 -11.04
CA CYS A 215 -7.24 27.92 -10.05
C CYS A 215 -7.66 27.60 -8.60
N GLY A 216 -7.88 26.32 -8.30
CA GLY A 216 -8.32 25.86 -6.98
C GLY A 216 -9.68 26.39 -6.52
N GLY A 217 -10.43 27.09 -7.39
CA GLY A 217 -11.66 27.79 -7.05
C GLY A 217 -11.46 29.15 -6.35
N ASN A 218 -10.21 29.59 -6.17
CA ASN A 218 -9.85 30.81 -5.43
C ASN A 218 -9.06 31.80 -6.27
N GLY A 219 -9.26 31.79 -7.59
CA GLY A 219 -8.59 32.69 -8.52
C GLY A 219 -9.31 32.72 -9.85
N ASP A 220 -9.09 33.80 -10.58
CA ASP A 220 -9.59 33.98 -11.93
C ASP A 220 -8.52 33.58 -12.94
N CYS A 221 -8.91 32.91 -14.01
CA CYS A 221 -7.97 32.50 -15.05
C CYS A 221 -7.82 33.60 -16.10
N ASP A 222 -6.60 34.04 -16.34
CA ASP A 222 -6.26 35.00 -17.38
C ASP A 222 -5.11 34.45 -18.24
N CYS A 223 -5.42 34.10 -19.49
CA CYS A 223 -4.46 33.67 -20.49
C CYS A 223 -3.49 32.54 -20.04
N GLY A 224 -4.03 31.56 -19.30
CA GLY A 224 -3.25 30.42 -18.80
C GLY A 224 -2.60 30.62 -17.43
N GLU A 225 -2.67 31.82 -16.86
CA GLU A 225 -2.20 32.12 -15.50
C GLU A 225 -3.37 32.31 -14.53
N CYS A 226 -3.19 31.83 -13.29
CA CYS A 226 -4.19 31.99 -12.23
C CYS A 226 -3.93 33.28 -11.43
N LEU A 227 -4.86 34.22 -11.51
CA LEU A 227 -4.89 35.43 -10.69
C LEU A 227 -5.60 35.13 -9.36
N CYS A 228 -4.83 34.84 -8.33
CA CYS A 228 -5.39 34.45 -7.03
C CYS A 228 -6.16 35.59 -6.35
N HIS A 229 -7.29 35.24 -5.74
CA HIS A 229 -8.06 36.13 -4.90
C HIS A 229 -7.29 36.50 -3.62
N SER A 230 -7.68 37.60 -2.97
CA SER A 230 -7.04 38.05 -1.73
C SER A 230 -7.09 36.95 -0.67
N GLY A 231 -5.94 36.61 -0.08
CA GLY A 231 -5.83 35.53 0.90
C GLY A 231 -5.36 34.20 0.34
N TRP A 232 -5.07 34.11 -0.96
CA TRP A 232 -4.61 32.91 -1.65
C TRP A 232 -3.35 33.19 -2.48
N THR A 233 -2.46 32.20 -2.55
CA THR A 233 -1.19 32.27 -3.27
C THR A 233 -0.84 30.93 -3.93
N GLY A 234 0.21 30.95 -4.75
CA GLY A 234 0.71 29.79 -5.50
C GLY A 234 0.14 29.72 -6.91
N GLU A 235 0.80 28.96 -7.78
CA GLU A 235 0.43 28.79 -9.20
C GLU A 235 -1.00 28.24 -9.38
N TYR A 236 -1.47 27.46 -8.41
CA TYR A 236 -2.80 26.84 -8.42
C TYR A 236 -3.81 27.59 -7.54
N CYS A 237 -3.43 28.71 -6.90
CA CYS A 237 -4.22 29.42 -5.88
C CYS A 237 -4.79 28.50 -4.79
N ASN A 238 -4.05 27.47 -4.43
CA ASN A 238 -4.46 26.45 -3.45
C ASN A 238 -3.89 26.71 -2.05
N CYS A 239 -2.98 27.67 -1.91
CA CYS A 239 -2.32 27.97 -0.64
C CYS A 239 -2.97 29.20 0.01
N THR A 240 -3.63 29.02 1.15
CA THR A 240 -4.16 30.16 1.91
C THR A 240 -3.04 30.90 2.64
N THR A 241 -3.13 32.23 2.70
CA THR A 241 -2.27 33.06 3.54
C THR A 241 -2.83 33.28 4.93
N ASP A 242 -4.03 32.77 5.23
CA ASP A 242 -4.61 32.85 6.56
C ASP A 242 -3.88 31.88 7.51
N THR A 243 -3.43 32.40 8.64
CA THR A 243 -2.72 31.66 9.68
C THR A 243 -3.62 31.29 10.86
N SER A 244 -4.89 31.71 10.85
CA SER A 244 -5.84 31.47 11.95
C SER A 244 -5.93 30.01 12.38
N ALA A 245 -5.97 29.08 11.41
CA ALA A 245 -6.04 27.64 11.64
C ALA A 245 -4.74 27.03 12.21
N CYS A 246 -3.62 27.74 12.17
CA CYS A 246 -2.32 27.29 12.68
C CYS A 246 -2.06 27.75 14.12
N ILE A 247 -2.93 28.56 14.72
CA ILE A 247 -2.76 29.09 16.07
C ILE A 247 -3.28 28.05 17.08
N ALA A 248 -2.41 27.61 18.00
CA ALA A 248 -2.77 26.68 19.06
C ALA A 248 -3.58 27.37 20.19
N GLU A 249 -4.14 26.59 21.13
CA GLU A 249 -4.92 27.15 22.25
C GLU A 249 -4.11 28.10 23.15
N ASP A 250 -2.79 27.94 23.18
CA ASP A 250 -1.86 28.81 23.90
C ASP A 250 -1.58 30.14 23.17
N GLY A 251 -2.18 30.35 22.00
CA GLY A 251 -2.00 31.53 21.16
C GLY A 251 -0.71 31.53 20.34
N THR A 252 0.08 30.46 20.37
CA THR A 252 1.32 30.35 19.61
C THR A 252 1.10 29.66 18.25
N LEU A 253 1.84 30.11 17.24
CA LEU A 253 1.78 29.51 15.90
C LEU A 253 2.43 28.13 15.93
N CYS A 254 1.67 27.08 15.59
CA CYS A 254 2.12 25.70 15.57
C CYS A 254 2.84 25.25 16.86
N SER A 255 2.36 25.70 18.03
CA SER A 255 2.95 25.41 19.36
C SER A 255 4.44 25.77 19.47
N GLY A 256 4.95 26.67 18.61
CA GLY A 256 6.38 26.99 18.45
C GLY A 256 7.24 25.84 17.92
N ARG A 257 6.64 24.77 17.40
CA ARG A 257 7.29 23.50 17.03
C ARG A 257 7.24 23.19 15.54
N GLY A 258 6.80 24.15 14.74
CA GLY A 258 6.62 24.00 13.31
C GLY A 258 6.40 25.35 12.61
N GLU A 259 6.17 25.26 11.31
CA GLU A 259 5.89 26.41 10.44
C GLU A 259 4.50 26.26 9.81
N CYS A 260 3.75 27.36 9.69
CA CYS A 260 2.43 27.34 9.06
C CYS A 260 2.57 27.48 7.54
N ILE A 261 2.25 26.42 6.80
CA ILE A 261 2.31 26.38 5.34
C ILE A 261 0.90 26.15 4.82
N CYS A 262 0.37 27.11 4.05
CA CYS A 262 -0.97 27.04 3.45
C CYS A 262 -2.11 26.78 4.45
N GLY A 263 -2.05 27.41 5.64
CA GLY A 263 -3.06 27.24 6.69
C GLY A 263 -2.98 25.89 7.43
N SER A 264 -1.87 25.16 7.34
CA SER A 264 -1.63 23.92 8.09
C SER A 264 -0.22 23.89 8.65
N CYS A 265 -0.06 23.39 9.87
CA CYS A 265 1.25 23.32 10.53
C CYS A 265 2.10 22.17 10.01
N ALA A 266 3.27 22.48 9.47
CA ALA A 266 4.35 21.54 9.20
C ALA A 266 5.28 21.46 10.42
N CYS A 267 5.15 20.39 11.20
CA CYS A 267 5.95 20.22 12.42
C CYS A 267 7.41 19.92 12.07
N THR A 268 8.32 20.82 12.46
CA THR A 268 9.77 20.69 12.22
C THR A 268 10.47 19.97 13.37
N HIS A 269 9.86 19.98 14.57
CA HIS A 269 10.41 19.28 15.74
C HIS A 269 10.20 17.75 15.65
N PRO A 270 11.25 16.95 15.94
CA PRO A 270 11.18 15.50 15.88
C PRO A 270 10.20 14.94 16.92
N GLY A 271 9.22 14.16 16.47
CA GLY A 271 8.19 13.57 17.33
C GLY A 271 7.04 14.49 17.70
N ALA A 272 7.02 15.74 17.20
CA ALA A 272 5.86 16.62 17.29
C ALA A 272 4.82 16.25 16.22
N SER A 273 3.56 16.19 16.62
CA SER A 273 2.42 15.81 15.79
C SER A 273 1.15 16.52 16.26
N GLY A 274 0.08 16.46 15.48
CA GLY A 274 -1.17 17.19 15.74
C GLY A 274 -1.41 18.31 14.73
N GLN A 275 -2.58 18.93 14.80
CA GLN A 275 -2.97 19.99 13.85
C GLN A 275 -2.14 21.27 14.03
N THR A 276 -1.72 21.54 15.27
CA THR A 276 -0.89 22.69 15.64
C THR A 276 0.41 22.24 16.31
N CYS A 277 0.89 21.03 16.02
CA CYS A 277 2.10 20.43 16.60
C CYS A 277 2.11 20.31 18.13
N GLU A 278 0.93 20.17 18.73
CA GLU A 278 0.72 20.18 20.18
C GLU A 278 1.16 18.87 20.86
N LYS A 279 1.13 17.74 20.14
CA LYS A 279 1.47 16.42 20.67
C LYS A 279 2.94 16.15 20.45
N CYS A 280 3.75 16.22 21.49
CA CYS A 280 5.14 15.78 21.43
C CYS A 280 5.53 14.93 22.65
N PRO A 281 5.41 13.60 22.53
CA PRO A 281 5.78 12.66 23.60
C PRO A 281 7.28 12.73 23.98
N LEU A 282 8.14 13.20 23.06
CA LEU A 282 9.59 13.26 23.24
C LEU A 282 10.11 14.62 23.73
N CYS A 283 9.24 15.64 23.79
CA CYS A 283 9.66 17.01 24.10
C CYS A 283 9.72 17.33 25.61
N GLY A 284 9.50 16.34 26.47
CA GLY A 284 9.75 16.43 27.91
C GLY A 284 9.86 15.03 28.49
N ASP A 285 10.99 14.69 29.09
CA ASP A 285 11.24 13.37 29.66
C ASP A 285 10.38 13.17 30.93
N PRO A 286 9.25 12.44 30.85
CA PRO A 286 8.33 12.27 31.98
C PRO A 286 8.93 11.38 33.06
N CYS A 287 9.94 10.58 32.70
CA CYS A 287 10.63 9.66 33.58
C CYS A 287 11.71 10.41 34.37
N SER A 288 12.53 11.23 33.71
CA SER A 288 13.61 11.99 34.37
C SER A 288 13.10 13.08 35.31
N SER A 289 12.00 13.76 34.96
CA SER A 289 11.39 14.82 35.79
C SER A 289 10.88 14.31 37.14
N ARG A 290 10.55 13.01 37.26
CA ARG A 290 10.03 12.37 38.48
C ARG A 290 11.07 11.55 39.24
N ARG A 291 12.33 11.58 38.78
CA ARG A 291 13.46 10.85 39.38
C ARG A 291 13.59 11.08 40.89
N SER A 292 13.45 12.33 41.33
CA SER A 292 13.60 12.72 42.73
C SER A 292 12.54 12.10 43.67
N CYS A 293 11.34 11.83 43.17
CA CYS A 293 10.28 11.14 43.91
C CYS A 293 10.55 9.63 43.98
N VAL A 294 10.93 9.00 42.85
CA VAL A 294 11.21 7.55 42.76
C VAL A 294 12.42 7.15 43.60
N GLU A 295 13.53 7.90 43.52
CA GLU A 295 14.73 7.62 44.32
C GLU A 295 14.48 7.79 45.82
N CYS A 296 13.66 8.78 46.20
CA CYS A 296 13.30 9.01 47.58
C CYS A 296 12.45 7.87 48.17
N HIS A 297 11.52 7.32 47.38
CA HIS A 297 10.66 6.20 47.82
C HIS A 297 11.43 4.87 47.93
N LEU A 298 12.49 4.69 47.15
CA LEU A 298 13.40 3.53 47.25
C LEU A 298 14.40 3.64 48.40
N ALA A 299 14.81 4.86 48.75
CA ALA A 299 15.75 5.12 49.84
C ALA A 299 15.10 5.17 51.23
N SER A 300 13.77 5.32 51.30
CA SER A 300 13.05 5.36 52.58
C SER A 300 12.92 3.98 53.20
N ASP A 301 13.76 3.71 54.19
CA ASP A 301 13.69 2.54 55.07
C ASP A 301 12.67 2.82 56.20
N ASP A 302 11.39 2.57 55.94
CA ASP A 302 10.21 2.53 56.86
C ASP A 302 10.08 3.57 58.01
N LYS A 303 10.86 4.66 58.01
CA LYS A 303 10.98 5.60 59.15
C LYS A 303 10.63 7.06 58.86
N SER A 304 10.26 7.44 57.64
CA SER A 304 9.77 8.82 57.36
C SER A 304 8.96 8.97 56.06
N PRO A 305 7.74 8.42 55.97
CA PRO A 305 6.87 8.55 54.77
C PRO A 305 6.44 10.00 54.45
N GLY A 306 6.57 10.94 55.39
CA GLY A 306 6.11 12.33 55.23
C GLY A 306 6.98 13.20 54.32
N GLU A 307 8.30 13.04 54.33
CA GLU A 307 9.24 13.90 53.57
C GLU A 307 9.23 13.56 52.07
N CYS A 308 8.97 12.30 51.75
CA CYS A 308 8.91 11.83 50.37
C CYS A 308 7.61 12.20 49.67
N SER A 309 6.49 12.21 50.40
CA SER A 309 5.19 12.64 49.88
C SER A 309 5.20 14.10 49.39
N GLU A 310 5.96 14.99 50.05
CA GLU A 310 6.11 16.37 49.57
C GLU A 310 6.94 16.47 48.28
N LYS A 311 8.03 15.72 48.17
CA LYS A 311 8.84 15.68 46.93
C LYS A 311 8.05 15.12 45.75
N CYS A 312 7.17 14.14 45.99
CA CYS A 312 6.28 13.59 44.98
C CYS A 312 5.15 14.56 44.60
N LYS A 313 4.60 15.32 45.56
CA LYS A 313 3.64 16.40 45.26
C LYS A 313 4.27 17.53 44.42
N LEU A 314 5.55 17.84 44.64
CA LEU A 314 6.27 18.87 43.87
C LEU A 314 6.37 18.54 42.37
N VAL A 315 6.32 17.26 42.01
CA VAL A 315 6.34 16.76 40.62
C VAL A 315 4.98 16.23 40.16
N ASP A 316 3.90 16.61 40.87
CA ASP A 316 2.50 16.21 40.64
C ASP A 316 2.33 14.69 40.42
N ALA A 317 3.01 13.90 41.26
CA ALA A 317 3.00 12.46 41.21
C ALA A 317 2.55 11.84 42.54
N THR A 318 1.82 10.73 42.44
CA THR A 318 1.43 9.89 43.59
C THR A 318 1.96 8.49 43.41
N VAL A 319 2.46 7.86 44.47
CA VAL A 319 2.94 6.46 44.40
C VAL A 319 1.83 5.55 44.91
N SER A 320 1.47 4.53 44.14
CA SER A 320 0.47 3.53 44.51
C SER A 320 1.08 2.14 44.53
N THR A 321 0.78 1.39 45.59
CA THR A 321 1.18 -0.02 45.79
C THR A 321 0.09 -1.02 45.39
N ALA A 322 -1.05 -0.54 44.86
CA ALA A 322 -2.14 -1.41 44.43
C ALA A 322 -1.80 -2.15 43.12
N GLU A 323 -2.13 -3.44 43.06
CA GLU A 323 -1.88 -4.34 41.91
C GLU A 323 -2.93 -4.20 40.79
N ASP A 324 -3.94 -3.33 40.96
CA ASP A 324 -4.96 -3.06 39.94
C ASP A 324 -4.51 -1.93 38.99
N TYR A 325 -3.73 -2.27 37.96
CA TYR A 325 -3.46 -1.35 36.84
C TYR A 325 -3.49 -2.07 35.49
N SER A 326 -3.90 -1.35 34.44
CA SER A 326 -3.89 -1.86 33.06
C SER A 326 -2.54 -1.58 32.41
N GLU A 327 -1.75 -2.62 32.10
CA GLU A 327 -0.46 -2.49 31.38
C GLU A 327 -0.61 -1.68 30.07
N ASP A 328 -1.72 -1.86 29.35
CA ASP A 328 -2.00 -1.22 28.04
C ASP A 328 -2.07 0.31 28.06
N LYS A 329 -2.20 0.96 29.22
CA LYS A 329 -2.27 2.43 29.36
C LYS A 329 -1.08 3.04 30.10
N SER A 330 -0.07 2.24 30.43
CA SER A 330 1.06 2.67 31.25
C SER A 330 2.34 2.86 30.43
N ILE A 331 3.17 3.83 30.83
CA ILE A 331 4.47 4.12 30.19
C ILE A 331 5.57 3.50 31.06
N PRO A 332 6.35 2.51 30.56
CA PRO A 332 7.49 1.98 31.27
C PRO A 332 8.68 2.93 31.23
N CYS A 333 9.23 3.22 32.41
CA CYS A 333 10.38 4.07 32.61
C CYS A 333 11.53 3.27 33.24
N SER A 334 12.75 3.47 32.75
CA SER A 334 13.98 2.94 33.33
C SER A 334 14.98 4.06 33.60
N LEU A 335 15.46 4.17 34.83
CA LEU A 335 16.44 5.16 35.25
C LEU A 335 17.68 4.47 35.82
N GLN A 336 18.87 4.96 35.49
CA GLN A 336 20.11 4.50 36.11
C GLN A 336 20.31 5.22 37.44
N GLY A 337 20.25 4.51 38.57
CA GLY A 337 20.46 5.03 39.92
C GLY A 337 21.93 5.31 40.24
N GLY A 338 22.19 6.01 41.35
CA GLY A 338 23.55 6.42 41.75
C GLY A 338 24.55 5.29 42.05
N ASN A 339 24.08 4.04 42.21
CA ASN A 339 24.90 2.87 42.55
C ASN A 339 25.04 1.87 41.38
N GLU A 340 24.99 2.34 40.13
CA GLU A 340 24.91 1.50 38.91
C GLU A 340 23.70 0.56 38.81
N CYS A 341 22.78 0.58 39.80
CA CYS A 341 21.55 -0.18 39.75
C CYS A 341 20.54 0.45 38.78
N ILE A 342 19.78 -0.39 38.07
CA ILE A 342 18.71 0.05 37.18
C ILE A 342 17.40 0.07 37.97
N ILE A 343 16.74 1.22 37.98
CA ILE A 343 15.43 1.43 38.60
C ILE A 343 14.38 1.40 37.49
N THR A 344 13.36 0.56 37.64
CA THR A 344 12.25 0.44 36.69
C THR A 344 10.93 0.77 37.36
N PHE A 345 10.06 1.55 36.71
CA PHE A 345 8.74 1.91 37.21
C PHE A 345 7.76 2.21 36.06
N LEU A 346 6.46 2.17 36.36
CA LEU A 346 5.38 2.45 35.41
C LEU A 346 4.70 3.78 35.74
N LEU A 347 4.42 4.59 34.71
CA LEU A 347 3.63 5.81 34.83
C LEU A 347 2.23 5.59 34.25
N ALA A 348 1.21 5.86 35.05
CA ALA A 348 -0.20 5.89 34.63
C ALA A 348 -0.81 7.27 34.93
N MET A 349 -1.89 7.61 34.22
CA MET A 349 -2.71 8.80 34.50
C MET A 349 -4.01 8.34 35.13
N ASP A 350 -4.39 8.95 36.25
CA ASP A 350 -5.69 8.73 36.91
C ASP A 350 -6.83 9.43 36.13
N GLU A 351 -8.08 9.09 36.44
CA GLU A 351 -9.31 9.66 35.84
C GLU A 351 -9.41 11.19 35.99
N GLN A 352 -8.61 11.76 36.89
CA GLN A 352 -8.53 13.20 37.17
C GLN A 352 -7.32 13.87 36.50
N GLY A 353 -6.59 13.16 35.64
CA GLY A 353 -5.40 13.67 34.93
C GLY A 353 -4.13 13.76 35.77
N ARG A 354 -4.10 13.18 36.97
CA ARG A 354 -2.93 13.16 37.86
C ARG A 354 -2.06 11.95 37.58
N THR A 355 -0.74 12.12 37.68
CA THR A 355 0.19 11.01 37.40
C THR A 355 0.39 10.10 38.61
N VAL A 356 0.23 8.81 38.37
CA VAL A 356 0.39 7.74 39.37
C VAL A 356 1.58 6.87 38.96
N ILE A 357 2.51 6.68 39.88
CA ILE A 357 3.69 5.82 39.72
C ILE A 357 3.36 4.46 40.34
N HIS A 358 3.49 3.42 39.52
CA HIS A 358 3.29 2.02 39.91
C HIS A 358 4.58 1.22 39.82
N SER A 359 4.61 0.09 40.55
CA SER A 359 5.60 -0.99 40.41
C SER A 359 7.06 -0.51 40.39
N ILE A 360 7.49 0.21 41.43
CA ILE A 360 8.87 0.66 41.54
C ILE A 360 9.76 -0.53 41.93
N GLU A 361 10.63 -0.98 41.03
CA GLU A 361 11.57 -2.08 41.25
C GLU A 361 13.03 -1.62 41.07
N GLN A 362 13.95 -2.22 41.83
CA GLN A 362 15.39 -2.05 41.68
C GLN A 362 16.02 -3.39 41.27
N LYS A 363 16.61 -3.47 40.07
CA LYS A 363 17.28 -4.67 39.53
C LYS A 363 18.76 -4.40 39.23
N ASP A 364 19.53 -5.48 39.20
CA ASP A 364 20.96 -5.51 38.83
C ASP A 364 21.91 -4.69 39.73
N CYS A 365 21.76 -4.81 41.05
CA CYS A 365 22.80 -4.29 41.96
C CYS A 365 23.95 -5.32 42.11
N PRO A 366 25.23 -4.93 41.92
CA PRO A 366 26.35 -5.84 42.10
C PRO A 366 26.46 -6.27 43.59
N GLN A 367 26.23 -7.54 43.88
CA GLN A 367 26.51 -8.09 45.21
C GLN A 367 28.01 -8.28 45.39
N LEU A 368 28.56 -7.77 46.50
CA LEU A 368 29.97 -7.93 46.82
C LEU A 368 30.29 -9.44 46.91
N PRO A 369 31.31 -9.94 46.18
CA PRO A 369 31.70 -11.34 46.28
C PRO A 369 32.20 -11.65 47.70
N ASN A 370 31.84 -12.82 48.24
CA ASN A 370 32.28 -13.30 49.56
C ASN A 370 33.78 -13.63 49.57
N ILE A 371 34.60 -12.58 49.72
CA ILE A 371 36.08 -12.62 49.84
C ILE A 371 36.60 -13.73 50.78
N PRO A 372 36.02 -14.01 51.99
CA PRO A 372 36.56 -15.05 52.85
C PRO A 372 36.47 -16.47 52.26
N MET A 373 35.46 -16.77 51.43
CA MET A 373 35.27 -18.11 50.86
C MET A 373 36.32 -18.45 49.80
N ILE A 374 36.69 -17.46 48.98
CA ILE A 374 37.70 -17.59 47.93
C ILE A 374 39.09 -17.81 48.56
N MET A 375 39.40 -17.09 49.65
CA MET A 375 40.68 -17.23 50.36
C MET A 375 40.86 -18.63 50.98
N VAL A 376 39.80 -19.21 51.53
CA VAL A 376 39.83 -20.59 52.08
C VAL A 376 40.00 -21.63 50.98
N GLY A 377 39.32 -21.46 49.84
CA GLY A 377 39.42 -22.41 48.72
C GLY A 377 40.83 -22.48 48.13
N VAL A 378 41.47 -21.33 47.91
CA VAL A 378 42.81 -21.24 47.31
C VAL A 378 43.88 -21.81 48.25
N THR A 379 43.80 -21.49 49.55
CA THR A 379 44.78 -21.99 50.54
C THR A 379 44.71 -23.51 50.71
N LEU A 380 43.52 -24.10 50.72
CA LEU A 380 43.34 -25.55 50.83
C LEU A 380 43.89 -26.29 49.59
N ALA A 381 43.69 -25.73 48.40
CA ALA A 381 44.18 -26.32 47.16
C ALA A 381 45.72 -26.37 47.10
N ILE A 382 46.38 -25.29 47.50
CA ILE A 382 47.86 -25.22 47.53
C ILE A 382 48.44 -26.26 48.52
N LEU A 383 47.82 -26.40 49.69
CA LEU A 383 48.22 -27.38 50.70
C LEU A 383 48.10 -28.82 50.18
N LEU A 384 46.98 -29.15 49.54
CA LEU A 384 46.75 -30.49 49.00
C LEU A 384 47.75 -30.85 47.89
N ILE A 385 48.04 -29.91 46.99
CA ILE A 385 49.04 -30.11 45.92
C ILE A 385 50.42 -30.37 46.53
N GLY A 386 50.81 -29.61 47.56
CA GLY A 386 52.08 -29.80 48.26
C GLY A 386 52.20 -31.19 48.89
N ILE A 387 51.14 -31.70 49.54
CA ILE A 387 51.12 -33.03 50.14
C ILE A 387 51.25 -34.12 49.07
N VAL A 388 50.53 -33.99 47.95
CA VAL A 388 50.60 -34.95 46.84
C VAL A 388 52.02 -35.02 46.27
N LEU A 389 52.67 -33.88 46.06
CA LEU A 389 54.05 -33.84 45.57
C LEU A 389 55.04 -34.49 46.55
N LEU A 390 54.86 -34.29 47.86
CA LEU A 390 55.68 -34.96 48.89
C LEU A 390 55.45 -36.48 48.91
N CYS A 391 54.22 -36.94 48.73
CA CYS A 391 53.90 -38.37 48.63
C CYS A 391 54.54 -38.99 47.38
N ILE A 392 54.46 -38.32 46.23
CA ILE A 392 55.10 -38.77 44.98
C ILE A 392 56.62 -38.83 45.16
N TRP A 393 57.23 -37.79 45.74
CA TRP A 393 58.67 -37.77 46.00
C TRP A 393 59.10 -38.89 46.95
N LYS A 394 58.37 -39.11 48.05
CA LYS A 394 58.65 -40.21 48.99
C LYS A 394 58.51 -41.59 48.34
N LEU A 395 57.51 -41.78 47.46
CA LEU A 395 57.36 -43.02 46.70
C LEU A 395 58.52 -43.23 45.74
N LEU A 396 58.93 -42.21 44.99
CA LEU A 396 60.07 -42.30 44.07
C LEU A 396 61.37 -42.64 44.81
N VAL A 397 61.64 -41.98 45.93
CA VAL A 397 62.82 -42.27 46.78
C VAL A 397 62.74 -43.70 47.33
N SER A 398 61.58 -44.14 47.83
CA SER A 398 61.43 -45.50 48.37
C SER A 398 61.60 -46.58 47.32
N VAL A 399 61.17 -46.34 46.08
CA VAL A 399 61.40 -47.26 44.95
C VAL A 399 62.87 -47.26 44.54
N GLN A 400 63.52 -46.11 44.51
CA GLN A 400 64.95 -46.00 44.21
C GLN A 400 65.79 -46.73 45.27
N ASP A 401 65.50 -46.52 46.56
CA ASP A 401 66.14 -47.20 47.68
C ASP A 401 65.92 -48.71 47.61
N ARG A 402 64.70 -49.18 47.33
CA ARG A 402 64.45 -50.62 47.15
C ARG A 402 65.22 -51.21 45.97
N LYS A 403 65.37 -50.47 44.87
CA LYS A 403 66.19 -50.89 43.72
C LYS A 403 67.67 -50.97 44.07
N GLU A 404 68.20 -49.97 44.77
CA GLU A 404 69.61 -49.96 45.20
C GLU A 404 69.89 -51.03 46.26
N VAL A 405 68.97 -51.27 47.21
CA VAL A 405 69.07 -52.38 48.17
C VAL A 405 69.05 -53.74 47.47
N ALA A 406 68.14 -53.96 46.51
CA ALA A 406 68.11 -55.19 45.74
C ALA A 406 69.39 -55.39 44.89
N LYS A 407 69.93 -54.29 44.34
CA LYS A 407 71.22 -54.30 43.62
C LYS A 407 72.37 -54.61 44.56
N PHE A 408 72.38 -54.05 45.77
CA PHE A 408 73.38 -54.30 46.80
C PHE A 408 73.35 -55.76 47.29
N GLU A 409 72.17 -56.34 47.53
CA GLU A 409 72.03 -57.77 47.88
C GLU A 409 72.48 -58.69 46.74
N ALA A 410 72.17 -58.32 45.49
CA ALA A 410 72.65 -59.03 44.31
C ALA A 410 74.18 -58.95 44.13
N GLU A 411 74.80 -57.80 44.41
CA GLU A 411 76.26 -57.65 44.43
C GLU A 411 76.90 -58.44 45.58
N LYS A 412 76.28 -58.42 46.78
CA LYS A 412 76.73 -59.20 47.94
C LYS A 412 76.74 -60.71 47.67
N SER A 413 75.79 -61.22 46.89
CA SER A 413 75.73 -62.64 46.48
C SER A 413 76.79 -63.04 45.44
N LYS A 414 77.44 -62.07 44.76
CA LYS A 414 78.48 -62.30 43.76
C LYS A 414 79.91 -62.23 44.33
N VAL A 415 80.07 -61.80 45.59
CA VAL A 415 81.36 -61.78 46.28
C VAL A 415 81.58 -63.12 46.99
N LYS A 416 82.19 -64.08 46.29
CA LYS A 416 82.78 -65.29 46.89
C LYS A 416 84.20 -64.97 47.36
N TRP A 417 84.39 -64.87 48.67
CA TRP A 417 85.71 -64.87 49.31
C TRP A 417 86.33 -66.28 49.21
N GLN A 418 87.51 -66.43 48.61
CA GLN A 418 88.30 -67.67 48.71
C GLN A 418 89.06 -67.66 50.05
N MET A 419 88.74 -68.62 50.92
CA MET A 419 89.52 -68.94 52.12
C MET A 419 90.52 -70.03 51.76
N GLU A 420 91.79 -69.69 51.59
CA GLU A 420 92.88 -70.66 51.49
C GLU A 420 93.52 -70.82 52.88
N THR A 421 93.27 -71.97 53.52
CA THR A 421 93.76 -72.32 54.85
C THR A 421 95.22 -72.79 54.81
N ASN A 422 96.06 -72.15 55.62
CA ASN A 422 97.48 -72.45 55.84
C ASN A 422 97.69 -73.83 56.53
N PRO A 423 98.48 -74.76 55.94
CA PRO A 423 98.57 -76.17 56.36
C PRO A 423 99.43 -76.48 57.61
N LEU A 424 99.75 -75.51 58.48
CA LEU A 424 100.61 -75.72 59.66
C LEU A 424 99.93 -75.49 61.03
N TYR A 425 98.61 -75.33 61.08
CA TYR A 425 97.90 -75.09 62.35
C TYR A 425 97.36 -76.38 62.98
N ARG A 426 97.86 -76.75 64.18
CA ARG A 426 97.35 -77.84 65.04
C ARG A 426 96.61 -77.25 66.25
N GLY A 427 95.32 -77.57 66.40
CA GLY A 427 94.54 -77.29 67.60
C GLY A 427 94.68 -78.39 68.65
N SER A 428 94.91 -78.02 69.90
CA SER A 428 95.10 -78.93 71.04
C SER A 428 93.80 -79.07 71.85
N THR A 429 93.01 -80.12 71.63
CA THR A 429 92.10 -80.64 72.67
C THR A 429 91.77 -82.11 72.43
N THR A 430 92.15 -82.96 73.37
CA THR A 430 91.78 -84.38 73.44
C THR A 430 90.53 -84.51 74.29
N THR A 431 89.52 -85.25 73.82
CA THR A 431 88.31 -85.56 74.61
C THR A 431 88.17 -87.06 74.71
N PHE A 432 88.33 -87.60 75.93
CA PHE A 432 88.15 -88.99 76.27
C PHE A 432 86.77 -89.16 76.92
N LYS A 433 85.94 -90.10 76.44
CA LYS A 433 84.67 -90.48 77.08
C LYS A 433 84.87 -91.78 77.86
N ASN A 434 84.68 -91.69 79.17
CA ASN A 434 84.70 -92.80 80.12
C ASN A 434 83.35 -93.56 80.10
N VAL A 435 83.43 -94.89 80.08
CA VAL A 435 82.32 -95.86 80.03
C VAL A 435 81.83 -96.16 81.43
N THR A 436 80.76 -95.50 81.87
CA THR A 436 79.75 -96.03 82.81
C THR A 436 78.72 -94.93 83.05
N TYR A 437 77.61 -94.95 82.32
CA TYR A 437 76.25 -94.69 82.83
C TYR A 437 75.27 -94.82 81.65
N LYS A 438 74.31 -95.73 81.82
CA LYS A 438 73.26 -96.10 80.89
C LYS A 438 71.91 -95.61 81.45
N ASN A 439 70.92 -95.58 80.57
CA ASN A 439 69.47 -95.43 80.78
C ASN A 439 68.92 -94.01 80.57
N GLU A 440 67.72 -93.83 80.02
CA GLU A 440 66.88 -94.55 79.05
C GLU A 440 65.66 -93.61 78.86
N GLU A 441 65.15 -93.59 77.63
CA GLU A 441 63.81 -93.18 77.15
C GLU A 441 62.90 -92.21 77.94
N LYS A 442 62.33 -91.23 77.20
CA LYS A 442 60.86 -91.17 77.04
C LYS A 442 60.38 -90.39 75.82
N GLN A 443 59.29 -90.92 75.26
CA GLN A 443 58.58 -90.59 74.03
C GLN A 443 57.51 -89.47 74.16
N LYS A 444 57.23 -88.87 72.99
CA LYS A 444 55.92 -88.47 72.40
C LYS A 444 55.15 -87.23 72.92
N GLY A 445 54.64 -86.47 71.93
CA GLY A 445 53.35 -85.78 72.02
C GLY A 445 53.18 -84.65 71.01
N ALA A 446 52.48 -84.90 69.91
CA ALA A 446 52.01 -83.91 68.92
C ALA A 446 50.50 -83.69 69.12
N VAL A 447 49.98 -82.46 68.87
CA VAL A 447 48.58 -82.20 68.44
C VAL A 447 48.54 -80.88 67.64
N ALA A 448 47.70 -80.88 66.60
CA ALA A 448 47.43 -79.84 65.60
C ALA A 448 46.17 -78.99 65.92
N ALA A 449 45.79 -78.15 64.94
CA ALA A 449 44.44 -77.66 64.60
C ALA A 449 44.14 -76.15 64.81
N ASP A 450 44.14 -75.41 63.69
CA ASP A 450 42.96 -74.97 62.91
C ASP A 450 41.86 -74.00 63.44
N PHE A 451 41.53 -73.06 62.52
CA PHE A 451 40.27 -72.35 62.22
C PHE A 451 39.65 -71.32 63.21
N TYR A 452 39.52 -70.07 62.76
CA TYR A 452 38.38 -69.57 61.96
C TYR A 452 38.74 -68.30 61.18
#